data_AF-A0A212AB42-F1
#
_entry.id   AF-A0A212AB42-F1
#
_cell.length_a   1.000
_cell.length_b   1.000
_cell.length_c   1.000
_cell.angle_alpha   90.00
_cell.angle_beta   90.00
_cell.angle_gamma   90.00
#
_symmetry.space_group_name_H-M   'P 1'
#
loop_
_entity.id
_entity.type
_entity.pdbx_description
1 polymer ?
#
loop_
_entity_poly.entity_id
_entity_poly.type
_entity_poly.pdbx_seq_one_letter_code
_entity_poly.pdbx_strand_id
1 'polypeptide(L)' 'MEAWLTYYNEERPHGAIGYKVPIEMANPGSRTSQLL' A
#
# COMPACT_ATOMS: atom_id res chain seq x y z
N MET A 1 14.39 2.52 -11.48
CA MET A 1 14.27 3.82 -10.80
C MET A 1 12.89 3.98 -10.13
N GLU A 2 12.19 2.87 -9.85
CA GLU A 2 10.77 2.88 -9.41
C GLU A 2 10.56 2.30 -8.00
N ALA A 3 11.62 1.87 -7.32
CA ALA A 3 11.49 1.19 -6.02
C ALA A 3 10.75 2.05 -4.97
N TRP A 4 10.92 3.37 -5.03
CA TRP A 4 10.23 4.29 -4.14
C TRP A 4 8.72 4.35 -4.44
N LEU A 5 8.29 4.17 -5.69
CA LEU A 5 6.86 4.14 -6.06
C LEU A 5 6.20 2.88 -5.54
N THR A 6 6.83 1.72 -5.72
CA THR A 6 6.34 0.45 -5.17
C THR A 6 6.29 0.52 -3.65
N TYR A 7 7.39 0.96 -3.00
CA TYR A 7 7.43 1.08 -1.55
C TYR A 7 6.32 2.00 -1.01
N TYR A 8 6.13 3.18 -1.61
CA TYR A 8 5.11 4.12 -1.13
C TYR A 8 3.69 3.62 -1.37
N ASN A 9 3.40 3.07 -2.55
CA ASN A 9 2.03 2.73 -2.94
C ASN A 9 1.56 1.36 -2.46
N GLU A 10 2.49 0.40 -2.32
CA GLU A 10 2.15 -1.03 -2.15
C GLU A 10 2.68 -1.63 -0.84
N GLU A 11 3.76 -1.09 -0.26
CA GLU A 11 4.42 -1.71 0.90
C GLU A 11 4.31 -0.89 2.19
N ARG A 12 4.30 0.45 2.10
CA ARG A 12 4.34 1.35 3.26
C ARG A 12 2.94 1.66 3.80
N PRO A 13 2.59 1.24 5.02
CA PRO A 13 1.32 1.62 5.63
C PRO A 13 1.35 3.10 6.04
N HIS A 14 0.24 3.80 5.83
CA HIS A 14 0.09 5.22 6.15
C HIS A 14 -0.98 5.40 7.22
N GLY A 15 -0.60 5.95 8.38
CA GLY A 15 -1.53 6.20 9.48
C GLY A 15 -2.69 7.13 9.11
N ALA A 16 -2.46 8.08 8.20
CA ALA A 16 -3.48 9.01 7.71
C ALA A 16 -4.66 8.33 7.00
N ILE A 17 -4.50 7.09 6.52
CA ILE A 17 -5.55 6.31 5.84
C ILE A 17 -5.92 5.03 6.62
N GLY A 18 -5.74 5.06 7.95
CA GLY A 18 -6.09 3.94 8.82
C GLY A 18 -5.07 2.80 8.76
N TYR A 19 -3.79 3.13 8.58
CA TYR A 19 -2.69 2.16 8.51
C TYR A 19 -2.79 1.19 7.32
N LYS A 20 -3.23 1.72 6.18
CA LYS A 20 -3.32 1.03 4.90
C LYS A 20 -2.27 1.51 3.92
N VAL A 21 -2.04 0.75 2.87
CA VAL A 21 -1.21 1.18 1.73
C VAL A 21 -2.10 1.89 0.70
N PRO A 22 -1.61 2.89 -0.05
CA PRO A 22 -2.42 3.67 -0.99
C PRO A 22 -3.18 2.84 -2.04
N ILE A 23 -2.59 1.74 -2.55
CA ILE A 23 -3.23 0.91 -3.58
C ILE A 23 -4.50 0.20 -3.09
N GLU A 24 -4.65 -0.04 -1.79
CA GLU A 24 -5.88 -0.62 -1.21
C GLU A 24 -7.09 0.31 -1.34
N MET A 25 -6.86 1.63 -1.43
CA MET A 25 -7.93 2.61 -1.68
C MET A 25 -8.29 2.70 -3.16
N ALA A 26 -7.30 2.60 -4.04
CA ALA A 26 -7.52 2.65 -5.48
C ALA A 26 -8.21 1.38 -6.00
N ASN A 27 -7.90 0.23 -5.40
CA ASN A 27 -8.44 -1.07 -5.77
C ASN A 27 -9.08 -1.75 -4.55
N PRO A 28 -10.32 -1.39 -4.17
CA PRO A 28 -11.03 -1.99 -3.06
C PRO A 28 -11.26 -3.49 -3.33
N GLY A 29 -10.42 -4.35 -2.74
CA GLY A 29 -10.42 -5.80 -2.99
C GLY A 29 -9.06 -6.37 -3.38
N SER A 30 -8.09 -5.53 -3.74
CA SER A 30 -6.70 -5.94 -3.84
C SER A 30 -6.19 -6.26 -2.44
N ARG A 31 -6.00 -7.55 -2.14
CA ARG A 31 -5.27 -7.97 -0.94
C ARG A 31 -3.79 -7.71 -1.23
N THR A 32 -3.32 -6.50 -0.99
CA THR A 32 -1.88 -6.28 -0.91
C THR A 32 -1.32 -7.24 0.12
N SER A 33 -0.21 -7.88 -0.25
CA SER A 33 0.44 -8.90 0.54
C SER A 33 0.79 -8.31 1.90
N GLN A 34 -0.07 -8.55 2.89
CA GLN A 34 0.35 -8.48 4.29
C GLN A 34 1.38 -9.58 4.41
N LEU A 35 2.66 -9.20 4.33
CA LEU A 35 3.77 -10.06 4.69
C LEU A 35 3.45 -10.62 6.08
N LEU A 36 3.16 -11.93 6.14
CA LEU A 36 3.17 -12.71 7.37
C LEU A 36 4.60 -12.75 7.93
#